data_AF-A0A2A5E4J7-F1
#
_entry.id   AF-A0A2A5E4J7-F1
#
_cell.length_a   1.000
_cell.length_b   1.000
_cell.length_c   1.000
_cell.angle_alpha   90.00
_cell.angle_beta   90.00
_cell.angle_gamma   90.00
#
_symmetry.space_group_name_H-M   'P 1'
#
loop_
_entity.id
_entity.type
_entity.pdbx_description
1 polymer ?
#
loop_
_entity_poly.entity_id
_entity_poly.type
_entity_poly.pdbx_seq_one_letter_code
_entity_poly.pdbx_strand_id
1 'polypeptide(L)'
;MSQKTGGSKILMVLNDLKDFPLFDYSDGYHWKWYSKGDEISWLNIQTASEPFIKMNEELYIKEFQKMYDDLCMRQGFLLNGQNEYVGTGTAWFDQYKFKEFGRVHWIALNPSEQGRGLSKLIVQETLLKLKELRYKSSYLYTSSNRIAAIKTYLSFGFLPDLTTEEYLVAWDEYLEHVK
;
A
#
# COMPACT_ATOMS: atom_id res chain seq x y z
N MET A 1 31.91 -6.97 -1.97
CA MET A 1 30.79 -7.03 -1.00
C MET A 1 29.69 -6.13 -1.54
N SER A 2 28.64 -6.68 -2.15
CA SER A 2 27.48 -5.88 -2.57
C SER A 2 26.28 -6.34 -1.75
N GLN A 3 25.83 -5.47 -0.85
CA GLN A 3 24.61 -5.67 -0.07
C GLN A 3 23.42 -5.59 -1.03
N LYS A 4 22.54 -6.59 -0.96
CA LYS A 4 21.28 -6.68 -1.72
C LYS A 4 20.47 -5.38 -1.57
N THR A 5 20.45 -4.54 -2.59
CA THR A 5 19.65 -3.31 -2.61
C THR A 5 18.23 -3.62 -3.05
N GLY A 6 17.23 -3.21 -2.26
CA GLY A 6 15.85 -3.11 -2.76
C GLY A 6 15.84 -2.19 -4.00
N GLY A 7 15.00 -2.51 -4.98
CA GLY A 7 14.97 -1.77 -6.26
C GLY A 7 14.74 -0.26 -6.10
N SER A 8 15.06 0.52 -7.14
CA SER A 8 14.91 1.97 -7.14
C SER A 8 13.50 2.43 -6.81
N LYS A 9 13.38 3.57 -6.14
CA LYS A 9 12.11 4.13 -5.69
C LYS A 9 11.31 4.67 -6.87
N ILE A 10 10.05 4.25 -6.97
CA ILE A 10 9.08 4.74 -7.97
C ILE A 10 7.96 5.49 -7.25
N LEU A 11 7.63 6.68 -7.73
CA LEU A 11 6.38 7.38 -7.41
C LEU A 11 5.33 7.02 -8.46
N MET A 12 4.13 6.62 -8.01
CA MET A 12 2.99 6.44 -8.90
C MET A 12 1.83 7.33 -8.47
N VAL A 13 1.10 7.87 -9.44
CA VAL A 13 0.06 8.88 -9.26
C VAL A 13 -1.24 8.44 -9.93
N LEU A 14 -2.34 8.60 -9.20
CA LEU A 14 -3.71 8.48 -9.69
C LEU A 14 -4.34 9.88 -9.64
N ASN A 15 -4.48 10.51 -10.81
CA ASN A 15 -4.91 11.92 -10.89
C ASN A 15 -6.40 12.13 -10.59
N ASP A 16 -7.25 11.12 -10.84
CA ASP A 16 -8.68 11.21 -10.59
C ASP A 16 -9.17 10.01 -9.77
N LEU A 17 -9.63 10.28 -8.55
CA LEU A 17 -10.19 9.30 -7.62
C LEU A 17 -11.71 9.16 -7.75
N LYS A 18 -12.33 9.59 -8.86
CA LYS A 18 -13.75 9.39 -9.12
C LYS A 18 -14.09 7.93 -9.37
N ASP A 19 -13.39 7.29 -10.31
CA ASP A 19 -13.71 5.95 -10.79
C ASP A 19 -12.45 5.10 -10.85
N PHE A 20 -12.52 3.91 -10.25
CA PHE A 20 -11.49 2.88 -10.29
C PHE A 20 -12.19 1.52 -10.19
N PRO A 21 -11.57 0.43 -10.68
CA PRO A 21 -12.22 -0.88 -10.65
C PRO A 21 -12.48 -1.33 -9.21
N LEU A 22 -13.66 -1.90 -9.02
CA LEU A 22 -14.05 -2.58 -7.79
C LEU A 22 -14.01 -4.09 -8.02
N PHE A 23 -13.67 -4.81 -6.97
CA PHE A 23 -13.49 -6.24 -6.91
C PHE A 23 -14.31 -6.76 -5.74
N ASP A 24 -14.97 -7.90 -5.96
CA ASP A 24 -15.76 -8.55 -4.94
C ASP A 24 -14.88 -9.33 -3.96
N TYR A 25 -15.33 -9.39 -2.72
CA TYR A 25 -14.78 -10.33 -1.74
C TYR A 25 -15.21 -11.74 -2.13
N SER A 26 -14.23 -12.63 -2.34
CA SER A 26 -14.47 -14.07 -2.46
C SER A 26 -14.17 -14.79 -1.14
N ASP A 27 -14.51 -16.07 -1.04
CA ASP A 27 -13.93 -17.02 -0.07
C ASP A 27 -13.99 -16.61 1.42
N GLY A 28 -14.96 -15.79 1.80
CA GLY A 28 -15.16 -15.35 3.20
C GLY A 28 -14.17 -14.26 3.66
N TYR A 29 -13.38 -13.68 2.76
CA TYR A 29 -12.56 -12.53 3.10
C TYR A 29 -13.45 -11.31 3.41
N HIS A 30 -13.00 -10.46 4.33
CA HIS A 30 -13.70 -9.22 4.66
C HIS A 30 -12.72 -8.16 5.16
N TRP A 31 -13.17 -6.90 5.12
CA TRP A 31 -12.37 -5.78 5.59
C TRP A 31 -12.82 -5.29 6.96
N LYS A 32 -11.83 -4.94 7.78
CA LYS A 32 -12.02 -4.37 9.12
C LYS A 32 -11.15 -3.14 9.27
N TRP A 33 -11.73 -2.05 9.75
CA TRP A 33 -10.96 -0.87 10.15
C TRP A 33 -10.27 -1.09 11.51
N TYR A 34 -9.15 -0.40 11.71
CA TYR A 34 -8.31 -0.52 12.89
C TYR A 34 -9.08 -0.34 14.20
N SER A 35 -8.75 -1.19 15.16
CA SER A 35 -9.11 -1.09 16.57
C SER A 35 -7.85 -1.12 17.41
N LYS A 36 -7.90 -0.51 18.60
CA LYS A 36 -6.77 -0.51 19.53
C LYS A 36 -6.28 -1.95 19.79
N GLY A 37 -4.99 -2.21 19.62
CA GLY A 37 -4.37 -3.53 19.72
C GLY A 37 -4.00 -4.14 18.36
N ASP A 38 -4.57 -3.65 17.25
CA ASP A 38 -4.28 -4.16 15.91
C ASP A 38 -2.86 -3.80 15.41
N GLU A 39 -2.12 -2.95 16.11
CA GLU A 39 -0.71 -2.68 15.84
C GLU A 39 0.14 -3.97 15.80
N ILE A 40 -0.21 -4.97 16.62
CA ILE A 40 0.44 -6.28 16.63
C ILE A 40 0.17 -7.01 15.31
N SER A 41 -1.07 -6.97 14.82
CA SER A 41 -1.44 -7.57 13.54
C SER A 41 -0.73 -6.88 12.37
N TRP A 42 -0.64 -5.55 12.40
CA TRP A 42 0.12 -4.79 11.41
C TRP A 42 1.59 -5.21 11.39
N LEU A 43 2.24 -5.31 12.56
CA LEU A 43 3.62 -5.75 12.68
C LEU A 43 3.82 -7.17 12.16
N ASN A 44 2.92 -8.09 12.47
CA ASN A 44 3.00 -9.48 12.00
C ASN A 44 2.89 -9.57 10.47
N ILE A 45 1.92 -8.88 9.86
CA ILE A 45 1.75 -8.86 8.41
C ILE A 45 2.98 -8.25 7.73
N GLN A 46 3.47 -7.11 8.22
CA GLN A 46 4.63 -6.43 7.64
C GLN A 46 5.90 -7.26 7.79
N THR A 47 6.13 -7.86 8.96
CA THR A 47 7.30 -8.73 9.20
C THR A 47 7.30 -9.91 8.25
N ALA A 48 6.14 -10.52 8.00
CA ALA A 48 6.02 -11.62 7.06
C ALA A 48 6.23 -11.17 5.60
N SER A 49 5.82 -9.94 5.27
CA SER A 49 5.78 -9.43 3.88
C SER A 49 7.04 -8.67 3.47
N GLU A 50 7.82 -8.16 4.42
CA GLU A 50 8.97 -7.29 4.17
C GLU A 50 10.31 -8.01 4.46
N PRO A 51 11.05 -8.40 3.41
CA PRO A 51 12.30 -9.13 3.59
C PRO A 51 13.51 -8.22 3.90
N PHE A 52 13.41 -6.90 3.74
CA PHE A 52 14.57 -6.00 3.80
C PHE A 52 14.59 -5.06 5.01
N ILE A 53 13.44 -4.73 5.58
CA ILE A 53 13.31 -3.77 6.67
C ILE A 53 12.88 -4.53 7.92
N LYS A 54 13.58 -4.29 9.02
CA LYS A 54 13.18 -4.81 10.32
C LYS A 54 11.92 -4.07 10.78
N MET A 55 10.81 -4.80 10.86
CA MET A 55 9.58 -4.31 11.45
C MET A 55 9.66 -4.42 12.97
N ASN A 56 9.41 -3.32 13.66
CA ASN A 56 9.33 -3.27 15.12
C ASN A 56 8.34 -2.20 15.57
N GLU A 57 7.98 -2.25 16.85
CA GLU A 57 7.04 -1.30 17.46
C GLU A 57 7.54 0.15 17.36
N GLU A 58 8.85 0.39 17.48
CA GLU A 58 9.44 1.72 17.33
C GLU A 58 9.16 2.32 15.94
N LEU A 59 9.28 1.51 14.89
CA LEU A 59 8.92 1.92 13.53
C LEU A 59 7.43 2.22 13.43
N TYR A 60 6.58 1.35 13.97
CA TYR A 60 5.14 1.60 13.99
C TYR A 60 4.80 2.94 14.66
N ILE A 61 5.32 3.18 15.87
CA ILE A 61 5.10 4.43 16.58
C ILE A 61 5.63 5.61 15.75
N LYS A 62 6.85 5.50 15.22
CA LYS A 62 7.44 6.57 14.40
C LYS A 62 6.55 6.97 13.22
N GLU A 63 6.02 5.98 12.51
CA GLU A 63 5.15 6.19 11.35
C GLU A 63 3.77 6.70 11.77
N PHE A 64 3.13 6.08 12.77
CA PHE A 64 1.72 6.24 13.08
C PHE A 64 1.37 7.20 14.23
N GLN A 65 2.33 7.61 15.07
CA GLN A 65 2.06 8.44 16.25
C GLN A 65 1.32 9.76 15.92
N LYS A 66 1.60 10.37 14.77
CA LYS A 66 1.01 11.66 14.39
C LYS A 66 -0.46 11.55 13.98
N MET A 67 -0.96 10.34 13.81
CA MET A 67 -2.35 10.08 13.43
C MET A 67 -2.98 8.95 14.23
N TYR A 68 -2.44 8.69 15.44
CA TYR A 68 -2.91 7.61 16.29
C TYR A 68 -4.42 7.67 16.52
N ASP A 69 -4.95 8.88 16.74
CA ASP A 69 -6.38 9.13 16.96
C ASP A 69 -7.23 8.90 15.70
N ASP A 70 -6.64 8.99 14.51
CA ASP A 70 -7.32 8.80 13.23
C ASP A 70 -7.18 7.36 12.68
N LEU A 71 -6.40 6.49 13.33
CA LEU A 71 -6.11 5.15 12.80
C LEU A 71 -7.37 4.35 12.54
N CYS A 72 -8.37 4.45 13.43
CA CYS A 72 -9.65 3.75 13.30
C CYS A 72 -10.44 4.13 12.04
N MET A 73 -10.11 5.25 11.39
CA MET A 73 -10.73 5.66 10.13
C MET A 73 -9.79 5.53 8.94
N ARG A 74 -8.52 5.18 9.14
CA ARG A 74 -7.50 5.28 8.09
C ARG A 74 -6.74 3.99 7.86
N GLN A 75 -6.43 3.23 8.90
CA GLN A 75 -5.75 1.94 8.78
C GLN A 75 -6.79 0.83 8.83
N GLY A 76 -6.69 -0.12 7.93
CA GLY A 76 -7.55 -1.29 7.92
C GLY A 76 -6.82 -2.55 7.53
N PHE A 77 -7.55 -3.64 7.64
CA PHE A 77 -7.04 -4.98 7.53
C PHE A 77 -7.98 -5.85 6.69
N LEU A 78 -7.37 -6.66 5.84
CA LEU A 78 -8.05 -7.77 5.19
C LEU A 78 -7.96 -8.98 6.11
N LEU A 79 -9.11 -9.57 6.42
CA LEU A 79 -9.22 -10.81 7.19
C LEU A 79 -9.68 -11.93 6.28
N ASN A 80 -9.19 -13.15 6.50
CA ASN A 80 -9.66 -14.35 5.79
C ASN A 80 -10.94 -14.94 6.43
N GLY A 81 -11.45 -16.03 5.85
CA GLY A 81 -12.65 -16.72 6.35
C GLY A 81 -12.53 -17.29 7.77
N GLN A 82 -11.32 -17.36 8.33
CA GLN A 82 -11.02 -17.78 9.70
C GLN A 82 -10.82 -16.58 10.65
N ASN A 83 -11.05 -15.34 10.18
CA ASN A 83 -10.79 -14.08 10.89
C ASN A 83 -9.31 -13.82 11.21
N GLU A 84 -8.39 -14.39 10.44
CA GLU A 84 -6.96 -14.12 10.56
C GLU A 84 -6.58 -12.88 9.75
N TYR A 85 -5.72 -12.02 10.31
CA TYR A 85 -5.23 -10.81 9.67
C TYR A 85 -4.23 -11.19 8.58
N VAL A 86 -4.61 -11.01 7.32
CA VAL A 86 -3.81 -11.44 6.17
C VAL A 86 -3.22 -10.29 5.38
N GLY A 87 -3.80 -9.10 5.47
CA GLY A 87 -3.31 -7.92 4.76
C GLY A 87 -3.66 -6.63 5.47
N THR A 88 -2.98 -5.55 5.10
CA THR A 88 -3.20 -4.22 5.68
C THR A 88 -3.00 -3.12 4.64
N GLY A 89 -3.74 -2.03 4.80
CA GLY A 89 -3.62 -0.81 4.03
C GLY A 89 -4.06 0.40 4.86
N THR A 90 -3.43 1.54 4.60
CA THR A 90 -3.67 2.81 5.29
C THR A 90 -3.92 3.96 4.30
N ALA A 91 -5.06 4.62 4.48
CA ALA A 91 -5.43 5.86 3.83
C ALA A 91 -4.71 7.05 4.49
N TRP A 92 -3.47 7.28 4.07
CA TRP A 92 -2.53 8.21 4.69
C TRP A 92 -2.71 9.65 4.23
N PHE A 93 -2.22 10.59 5.04
CA PHE A 93 -2.09 12.00 4.68
C PHE A 93 -0.63 12.42 4.82
N ASP A 94 -0.06 13.01 3.78
CA ASP A 94 1.28 13.60 3.83
C ASP A 94 1.17 15.10 3.56
N GLN A 95 2.00 15.89 4.22
CA GLN A 95 1.91 17.34 4.21
C GLN A 95 2.96 18.01 3.31
N TYR A 96 3.90 17.25 2.71
CA TYR A 96 5.12 17.86 2.18
C TYR A 96 5.09 18.21 0.67
N LYS A 97 4.62 17.32 -0.22
CA LYS A 97 4.61 17.58 -1.69
C LYS A 97 3.23 17.51 -2.34
N PHE A 98 2.32 16.70 -1.81
CA PHE A 98 1.00 16.49 -2.40
C PHE A 98 -0.10 16.71 -1.35
N LYS A 99 -0.19 17.92 -0.80
CA LYS A 99 -1.16 18.25 0.26
C LYS A 99 -2.62 17.94 -0.13
N GLU A 100 -2.91 17.90 -1.42
CA GLU A 100 -4.23 17.62 -1.98
C GLU A 100 -4.45 16.14 -2.34
N PHE A 101 -3.41 15.29 -2.23
CA PHE A 101 -3.49 13.89 -2.60
C PHE A 101 -3.54 13.01 -1.37
N GLY A 102 -4.41 12.00 -1.45
CA GLY A 102 -4.43 10.90 -0.49
C GLY A 102 -3.28 9.94 -0.76
N ARG A 103 -2.55 9.50 0.27
CA ARG A 103 -1.46 8.55 0.06
C ARG A 103 -1.92 7.13 0.38
N VAL A 104 -1.70 6.20 -0.54
CA VAL A 104 -1.81 4.76 -0.28
C VAL A 104 -0.51 4.32 0.43
N HIS A 105 -0.62 3.91 1.69
CA HIS A 105 0.52 3.59 2.55
C HIS A 105 0.07 2.67 3.68
N TRP A 106 0.89 2.03 4.48
CA TRP A 106 1.67 0.93 3.96
C TRP A 106 0.73 -0.19 3.51
N ILE A 107 0.96 -0.75 2.32
CA ILE A 107 0.22 -1.90 1.80
C ILE A 107 1.06 -3.16 1.99
N ALA A 108 0.48 -4.18 2.59
CA ALA A 108 1.11 -5.50 2.72
C ALA A 108 0.07 -6.62 2.68
N LEU A 109 0.47 -7.77 2.15
CA LEU A 109 -0.31 -9.01 2.10
C LEU A 109 0.63 -10.15 2.45
N ASN A 110 0.22 -10.96 3.43
CA ASN A 110 0.95 -12.13 3.89
C ASN A 110 1.34 -13.01 2.68
N PRO A 111 2.63 -13.43 2.53
CA PRO A 111 3.07 -14.25 1.42
C PRO A 111 2.25 -15.52 1.16
N SER A 112 1.70 -16.16 2.19
CA SER A 112 0.85 -17.35 2.03
C SER A 112 -0.46 -17.10 1.26
N GLU A 113 -0.87 -15.83 1.17
CA GLU A 113 -2.13 -15.38 0.58
C GLU A 113 -1.93 -14.74 -0.80
N GLN A 114 -0.68 -14.66 -1.28
CA GLN A 114 -0.36 -14.06 -2.58
C GLN A 114 -0.82 -14.93 -3.77
N GLY A 115 -0.90 -14.32 -4.95
CA GLY A 115 -1.32 -15.00 -6.18
C GLY A 115 -2.84 -15.14 -6.37
N ARG A 116 -3.65 -14.69 -5.39
CA ARG A 116 -5.12 -14.76 -5.40
C ARG A 116 -5.83 -13.44 -5.77
N GLY A 117 -5.07 -12.42 -6.12
CA GLY A 117 -5.61 -11.08 -6.42
C GLY A 117 -6.00 -10.25 -5.19
N LEU A 118 -5.80 -10.75 -3.96
CA LEU A 118 -6.22 -10.10 -2.71
C LEU A 118 -5.60 -8.72 -2.46
N SER A 119 -4.40 -8.44 -2.99
CA SER A 119 -3.81 -7.09 -2.91
C SER A 119 -4.70 -6.03 -3.56
N LYS A 120 -5.52 -6.40 -4.55
CA LYS A 120 -6.48 -5.48 -5.16
C LYS A 120 -7.56 -5.04 -4.17
N LEU A 121 -8.07 -5.95 -3.33
CA LEU A 121 -9.03 -5.61 -2.28
C LEU A 121 -8.43 -4.60 -1.29
N ILE A 122 -7.17 -4.79 -0.90
CA ILE A 122 -6.49 -3.88 0.02
C ILE A 122 -6.34 -2.47 -0.59
N VAL A 123 -5.91 -2.39 -1.85
CA VAL A 123 -5.79 -1.10 -2.56
C VAL A 123 -7.15 -0.45 -2.74
N GLN A 124 -8.17 -1.22 -3.16
CA GLN A 124 -9.55 -0.75 -3.29
C GLN A 124 -10.06 -0.10 -2.00
N GLU A 125 -10.00 -0.80 -0.88
CA GLU A 125 -10.54 -0.28 0.39
C GLU A 125 -9.79 0.97 0.84
N THR A 126 -8.49 1.02 0.59
CA THR A 126 -7.68 2.21 0.84
C THR A 126 -8.12 3.39 -0.03
N LEU A 127 -8.36 3.19 -1.33
CA LEU A 127 -8.82 4.23 -2.24
C LEU A 127 -10.25 4.68 -1.93
N LEU A 128 -11.15 3.76 -1.60
CA LEU A 128 -12.51 4.05 -1.15
C LEU A 128 -12.47 4.96 0.08
N LYS A 129 -11.60 4.65 1.04
CA LYS A 129 -11.44 5.51 2.22
C LYS A 129 -10.86 6.87 1.89
N LEU A 130 -9.85 6.96 1.02
CA LEU A 130 -9.33 8.26 0.57
C LEU A 130 -10.42 9.10 -0.13
N LYS A 131 -11.28 8.47 -0.93
CA LYS A 131 -12.42 9.11 -1.59
C LYS A 131 -13.45 9.62 -0.58
N GLU A 132 -13.78 8.81 0.44
CA GLU A 132 -14.64 9.19 1.55
C GLU A 132 -14.10 10.41 2.31
N LEU A 133 -12.79 10.44 2.53
CA LEU A 133 -12.04 11.53 3.14
C LEU A 133 -11.84 12.75 2.21
N ARG A 134 -12.52 12.77 1.07
CA ARG A 134 -12.61 13.88 0.09
C ARG A 134 -11.35 14.18 -0.72
N TYR A 135 -10.36 13.29 -0.71
CA TYR A 135 -9.24 13.40 -1.65
C TYR A 135 -9.74 13.26 -3.09
N LYS A 136 -9.13 14.03 -4.00
CA LYS A 136 -9.46 14.01 -5.44
C LYS A 136 -8.48 13.20 -6.26
N SER A 137 -7.30 13.01 -5.73
CA SER A 137 -6.18 12.31 -6.37
C SER A 137 -5.45 11.51 -5.31
N SER A 138 -4.69 10.52 -5.75
CA SER A 138 -3.91 9.67 -4.86
C SER A 138 -2.50 9.42 -5.40
N TYR A 139 -1.58 9.09 -4.51
CA TYR A 139 -0.23 8.66 -4.89
C TYR A 139 0.28 7.57 -3.96
N LEU A 140 1.35 6.92 -4.39
CA LEU A 140 2.09 5.96 -3.58
C LEU A 140 3.56 5.92 -3.98
N TYR A 141 4.37 5.39 -3.06
CA TYR A 141 5.73 4.99 -3.37
C TYR A 141 5.83 3.47 -3.40
N THR A 142 6.60 2.96 -4.34
CA THR A 142 6.96 1.55 -4.45
C THR A 142 8.42 1.41 -4.89
N SER A 143 8.90 0.19 -5.13
CA SER A 143 10.23 -0.09 -5.64
C SER A 143 10.16 -0.84 -6.97
N SER A 144 11.10 -0.59 -7.88
CA SER A 144 11.17 -1.18 -9.23
C SER A 144 11.13 -2.71 -9.23
N ASN A 145 11.67 -3.35 -8.19
CA ASN A 145 11.66 -4.80 -8.03
C ASN A 145 10.32 -5.38 -7.54
N ARG A 146 9.32 -4.58 -7.16
CA ARG A 146 8.00 -5.04 -6.70
C ARG A 146 7.01 -5.19 -7.86
N ILE A 147 7.36 -6.06 -8.81
CA ILE A 147 6.62 -6.26 -10.06
C ILE A 147 5.12 -6.49 -9.83
N ALA A 148 4.76 -7.37 -8.90
CA ALA A 148 3.36 -7.68 -8.59
C ALA A 148 2.59 -6.48 -8.02
N ALA A 149 3.25 -5.67 -7.18
CA ALA A 149 2.64 -4.45 -6.62
C ALA A 149 2.43 -3.41 -7.72
N ILE A 150 3.43 -3.16 -8.56
CA ILE A 150 3.32 -2.22 -9.69
C ILE A 150 2.18 -2.62 -10.63
N LYS A 151 2.08 -3.90 -11.01
CA LYS A 151 0.96 -4.42 -11.83
C LYS A 151 -0.40 -4.20 -11.15
N THR A 152 -0.46 -4.35 -9.82
CA THR A 152 -1.67 -4.06 -9.06
C THR A 152 -2.03 -2.58 -9.18
N TYR A 153 -1.10 -1.67 -8.92
CA TYR A 153 -1.35 -0.22 -9.00
C TYR A 153 -1.73 0.24 -10.41
N LEU A 154 -1.05 -0.26 -11.45
CA LEU A 154 -1.41 -0.01 -12.85
C LEU A 154 -2.87 -0.40 -13.14
N SER A 155 -3.36 -1.52 -12.57
CA SER A 155 -4.74 -1.95 -12.77
C SER A 155 -5.79 -1.01 -12.15
N PHE A 156 -5.40 -0.18 -11.18
CA PHE A 156 -6.25 0.88 -10.62
C PHE A 156 -6.10 2.24 -11.34
N GLY A 157 -5.29 2.31 -12.39
CA GLY A 157 -5.04 3.55 -13.14
C GLY A 157 -3.93 4.44 -12.56
N PHE A 158 -3.15 3.96 -11.58
CA PHE A 158 -1.93 4.65 -11.19
C PHE A 158 -0.92 4.60 -12.33
N LEU A 159 -0.29 5.73 -12.63
CA LEU A 159 0.79 5.85 -13.62
C LEU A 159 2.09 6.31 -12.93
N PRO A 160 3.26 5.88 -13.39
CA PRO A 160 4.53 6.38 -12.85
C PRO A 160 4.66 7.89 -13.08
N ASP A 161 5.20 8.60 -12.10
CA ASP A 161 5.70 9.96 -12.29
C ASP A 161 7.04 9.87 -13.01
N LEU A 162 7.15 10.49 -14.19
CA LEU A 162 8.38 10.48 -15.01
C LEU A 162 9.01 11.88 -15.12
N THR A 163 8.65 12.79 -14.22
CA THR A 163 9.07 14.20 -14.28
C THR A 163 10.50 14.43 -13.79
N THR A 164 11.09 13.46 -13.10
CA THR A 164 12.47 13.51 -12.61
C THR A 164 13.29 12.38 -13.23
N GLU A 165 14.58 12.63 -13.41
CA GLU A 165 15.54 11.61 -13.89
C GLU A 165 15.57 10.39 -12.95
N GLU A 166 15.47 10.61 -11.64
CA GLU A 166 15.39 9.55 -10.63
C GLU A 166 14.24 8.57 -10.91
N TYR A 167 13.02 9.07 -11.14
CA TYR A 167 11.87 8.19 -11.36
C TYR A 167 11.83 7.60 -12.77
N LEU A 168 12.36 8.31 -13.77
CA LEU A 168 12.51 7.78 -15.12
C LEU A 168 13.44 6.56 -15.11
N VAL A 169 14.63 6.68 -14.50
CA VAL A 169 15.58 5.57 -14.39
C VAL A 169 14.99 4.40 -13.59
N ALA A 170 14.26 4.67 -12.50
CA ALA A 170 13.61 3.63 -11.72
C ALA A 170 12.50 2.90 -12.52
N TRP A 171 11.78 3.62 -13.39
CA TRP A 171 10.79 3.03 -14.28
C TRP A 171 11.43 2.17 -15.38
N ASP A 172 12.52 2.64 -15.99
CA ASP A 172 13.28 1.86 -16.96
C ASP A 172 13.82 0.56 -16.34
N GLU A 173 14.34 0.63 -15.11
CA GLU A 173 14.73 -0.57 -14.35
C GLU A 173 13.54 -1.53 -14.17
N TYR A 174 12.34 -1.04 -13.82
CA TYR A 174 11.15 -1.88 -13.75
C TYR A 174 10.82 -2.53 -15.10
N LEU A 175 10.91 -1.78 -16.20
CA LEU A 175 10.63 -2.30 -17.54
C LEU A 175 11.59 -3.42 -17.95
N GLU A 176 12.85 -3.39 -17.51
CA GLU A 176 13.80 -4.49 -17.73
C GLU A 176 13.40 -5.80 -17.03
N HIS A 177 12.71 -5.72 -15.89
CA HIS A 177 12.27 -6.89 -15.14
C HIS A 177 10.99 -7.55 -15.69
N VAL A 178 10.25 -6.86 -16.56
CA VAL A 178 8.97 -7.34 -17.11
C VAL A 178 9.01 -7.68 -18.60
N LYS A 179 10.17 -7.52 -19.24
CA LYS A 179 10.47 -8.09 -20.57
C LYS A 179 10.54 -9.61 -20.51
#